data_AF-A0AAU7KIA9-F1
#
_entry.id   AF-A0AAU7KIA9-F1
#
_cell.length_a   1.000
_cell.length_b   1.000
_cell.length_c   1.000
_cell.angle_alpha   90.00
_cell.angle_beta   90.00
_cell.angle_gamma   90.00
#
_symmetry.space_group_name_H-M   'P 1'
#
loop_
_entity.id
_entity.type
_entity.pdbx_description
1 polymer ?
#
loop_
_entity_poly.entity_id
_entity_poly.type
_entity_poly.pdbx_seq_one_letter_code
_entity_poly.pdbx_strand_id
1 'polypeptide(L)'
;MQIALAQLPGIEGNIEANLDAALSTLERHGDQVSLVVFPETHLSGFAEQDHVDDRALALDGPEVARLIQASRDHDCALAIGLLERAADGVYNTTLLITPEDGIALTYRKTHLWPDERELVGLGQRIGVTRWRGLTLGLMICYDIEFPETARALGALGTDLMLVTNGNMDPYGPVHARAAQARAQDNQCFVAMANRCGEGAGLTFAGHSAAYSPLGETLFEADRDAGVHLVSLDLELLNRARRDYDYLADRRVSLDLQRDDDSRGPGFRLI
;
A
#
# COMPACT_ATOMS: atom_id res chain seq x y z
N MET A 1 9.26 -15.10 4.56
CA MET A 1 8.30 -14.77 3.47
C MET A 1 9.05 -13.97 2.43
N GLN A 2 8.87 -14.25 1.13
CA GLN A 2 9.49 -13.48 0.06
C GLN A 2 8.44 -12.51 -0.52
N ILE A 3 8.78 -11.23 -0.64
CA ILE A 3 7.94 -10.20 -1.27
C ILE A 3 8.67 -9.53 -2.44
N ALA A 4 7.93 -8.79 -3.28
CA ALA A 4 8.50 -7.90 -4.28
C ALA A 4 7.99 -6.46 -4.10
N LEU A 5 8.90 -5.49 -4.29
CA LEU A 5 8.58 -4.07 -4.42
C LEU A 5 8.72 -3.68 -5.90
N ALA A 6 7.61 -3.34 -6.55
CA ALA A 6 7.58 -2.93 -7.95
C ALA A 6 7.78 -1.41 -8.05
N GLN A 7 9.03 -0.97 -8.08
CA GLN A 7 9.38 0.44 -8.34
C GLN A 7 9.26 0.71 -9.84
N LEU A 8 8.07 1.13 -10.27
CA LEU A 8 7.77 1.32 -11.68
C LEU A 8 7.40 2.78 -11.98
N PRO A 9 7.70 3.28 -13.18
CA PRO A 9 7.07 4.49 -13.68
C PRO A 9 5.58 4.23 -13.93
N GLY A 10 4.80 5.30 -14.01
CA GLY A 10 3.39 5.26 -14.40
C GLY A 10 3.15 6.13 -15.63
N ILE A 11 2.10 5.81 -16.39
CA ILE A 11 1.64 6.61 -17.52
C ILE A 11 0.24 7.13 -17.20
N GLU A 12 0.09 8.44 -17.04
CA GLU A 12 -1.18 9.05 -16.64
C GLU A 12 -2.31 8.71 -17.62
N GLY A 13 -3.41 8.17 -17.10
CA GLY A 13 -4.61 7.82 -17.87
C GLY A 13 -4.45 6.65 -18.85
N ASN A 14 -3.26 6.06 -19.02
CA ASN A 14 -3.08 4.89 -19.87
C ASN A 14 -3.25 3.59 -19.06
N ILE A 15 -4.51 3.31 -18.72
CA ILE A 15 -4.91 2.18 -17.88
C ILE A 15 -4.40 0.84 -18.44
N GLU A 16 -4.52 0.61 -19.74
CA GLU A 16 -4.12 -0.65 -20.35
C GLU A 16 -2.60 -0.86 -20.25
N ALA A 17 -1.79 0.16 -20.55
CA ALA A 17 -0.33 0.04 -20.45
C ALA A 17 0.14 -0.19 -19.00
N ASN A 18 -0.49 0.47 -18.03
CA ASN A 18 -0.18 0.27 -16.62
C ASN A 18 -0.63 -1.12 -16.13
N LEU A 19 -1.82 -1.58 -16.54
CA LEU A 19 -2.30 -2.92 -16.25
C LEU A 19 -1.36 -3.99 -16.83
N ASP A 20 -0.94 -3.83 -18.09
CA ASP A 20 0.02 -4.73 -18.72
C ASP A 20 1.35 -4.77 -17.96
N ALA A 21 1.83 -3.62 -17.45
CA ALA A 21 3.03 -3.58 -16.62
C ALA A 21 2.86 -4.35 -15.29
N ALA A 22 1.70 -4.26 -14.66
CA ALA A 22 1.37 -5.05 -13.46
C ALA A 22 1.30 -6.55 -13.76
N LEU A 23 0.61 -6.94 -14.84
CA LEU A 23 0.48 -8.34 -15.26
C LEU A 23 1.83 -8.94 -15.66
N SER A 24 2.65 -8.23 -16.43
CA SER A 24 4.02 -8.65 -16.77
C SER A 24 4.95 -8.71 -15.56
N THR A 25 4.64 -7.98 -14.47
CA THR A 25 5.39 -8.09 -13.22
C THR A 25 5.03 -9.41 -12.51
N LEU A 26 3.74 -9.76 -12.45
CA LEU A 26 3.28 -11.04 -11.92
C LEU A 26 3.79 -12.23 -12.75
N GLU A 27 3.75 -12.14 -14.08
CA GLU A 27 4.25 -13.20 -14.96
C GLU A 27 5.73 -13.52 -14.73
N ARG A 28 6.56 -12.50 -14.51
CA ARG A 28 8.01 -12.67 -14.34
C ARG A 28 8.43 -13.03 -12.92
N HIS A 29 7.68 -12.57 -11.91
CA HIS A 29 8.13 -12.61 -10.51
C HIS A 29 7.14 -13.28 -9.56
N GLY A 30 5.87 -13.42 -9.94
CA GLY A 30 4.78 -13.90 -9.09
C GLY A 30 5.07 -15.28 -8.49
N ASP A 31 5.56 -16.22 -9.29
CA ASP A 31 5.90 -17.58 -8.82
C ASP A 31 7.07 -17.62 -7.81
N GLN A 32 7.81 -16.52 -7.66
CA GLN A 32 8.98 -16.43 -6.77
C GLN A 32 8.65 -15.74 -5.45
N VAL A 33 7.49 -15.09 -5.33
CA VAL A 33 7.14 -14.25 -4.19
C VAL A 33 5.71 -14.50 -3.73
N SER A 34 5.46 -14.31 -2.44
CA SER A 34 4.11 -14.41 -1.91
C SER A 34 3.28 -13.16 -2.20
N LEU A 35 3.90 -11.99 -2.28
CA LEU A 35 3.19 -10.71 -2.42
C LEU A 35 4.01 -9.68 -3.19
N VAL A 36 3.35 -8.91 -4.07
CA VAL A 36 3.92 -7.75 -4.79
C VAL A 36 3.27 -6.45 -4.30
N VAL A 37 4.06 -5.43 -3.99
CA VAL A 37 3.57 -4.07 -3.69
C VAL A 37 3.85 -3.18 -4.90
N PHE A 38 2.81 -2.51 -5.41
CA PHE A 38 2.89 -1.56 -6.50
C PHE A 38 2.81 -0.10 -6.00
N PRO A 39 3.18 0.89 -6.82
CA PRO A 39 3.06 2.30 -6.47
C PRO A 39 1.61 2.76 -6.28
N GLU A 40 1.47 3.93 -5.64
CA GLU A 40 0.19 4.64 -5.53
C GLU A 40 -0.42 4.92 -6.91
N THR A 41 -1.74 4.75 -7.04
CA THR A 41 -2.50 5.00 -8.28
C THR A 41 -1.94 4.33 -9.54
N HIS A 42 -1.20 3.23 -9.40
CA HIS A 42 -0.49 2.57 -10.51
C HIS A 42 -1.35 2.35 -11.76
N LEU A 43 -2.60 1.91 -11.62
CA LEU A 43 -3.46 1.61 -12.79
C LEU A 43 -3.91 2.88 -13.53
N SER A 44 -4.45 3.85 -12.79
CA SER A 44 -5.12 5.02 -13.37
C SER A 44 -4.16 6.18 -13.67
N GLY A 45 -3.02 6.23 -12.99
CA GLY A 45 -2.29 7.47 -12.79
C GLY A 45 -2.93 8.37 -11.72
N PHE A 46 -2.26 9.48 -11.41
CA PHE A 46 -2.72 10.45 -10.43
C PHE A 46 -3.99 11.17 -10.89
N ALA A 47 -4.76 11.61 -9.90
CA ALA A 47 -5.90 12.49 -10.13
C ALA A 47 -5.41 13.81 -10.71
N GLU A 48 -5.96 14.18 -11.85
CA GLU A 48 -5.71 15.45 -12.53
C GLU A 48 -7.05 16.13 -12.81
N GLN A 49 -7.06 17.46 -12.75
CA GLN A 49 -8.26 18.24 -13.03
C GLN A 49 -8.84 17.87 -14.40
N ASP A 50 -10.17 17.78 -14.48
CA ASP A 50 -10.94 17.37 -15.66
C ASP A 50 -10.71 15.92 -16.13
N HIS A 51 -9.82 15.17 -15.47
CA HIS A 51 -9.44 13.80 -15.84
C HIS A 51 -9.74 12.73 -14.79
N VAL A 52 -10.29 13.13 -13.64
CA VAL A 52 -10.54 12.21 -12.52
C VAL A 52 -11.57 11.15 -12.92
N ASP A 53 -12.66 11.57 -13.57
CA ASP A 53 -13.73 10.67 -13.93
C ASP A 53 -13.32 9.70 -15.03
N ASP A 54 -12.77 10.12 -16.16
CA ASP A 54 -12.38 9.20 -17.26
C ASP A 54 -11.34 8.16 -16.84
N ARG A 55 -10.55 8.42 -15.79
CA ARG A 55 -9.53 7.50 -15.27
C ARG A 55 -10.01 6.60 -14.13
N ALA A 56 -11.18 6.87 -13.55
CA ALA A 56 -11.69 6.12 -12.40
C ALA A 56 -12.30 4.76 -12.80
N LEU A 57 -11.86 3.71 -12.11
CA LEU A 57 -12.20 2.32 -12.38
C LEU A 57 -13.20 1.77 -11.35
N ALA A 58 -14.11 0.91 -11.82
CA ALA A 58 -14.99 0.15 -10.94
C ALA A 58 -14.25 -1.06 -10.34
N LEU A 59 -14.50 -1.37 -9.06
CA LEU A 59 -13.83 -2.49 -8.38
C LEU A 59 -14.25 -3.87 -8.90
N ASP A 60 -15.43 -3.96 -9.52
CA ASP A 60 -15.95 -5.13 -10.23
C ASP A 60 -15.69 -5.06 -11.75
N GLY A 61 -14.85 -4.11 -12.18
CA GLY A 61 -14.48 -3.90 -13.58
C GLY A 61 -13.51 -4.93 -14.15
N PRO A 62 -13.32 -4.94 -15.48
CA PRO A 62 -12.49 -5.92 -16.18
C PRO A 62 -11.00 -5.84 -15.81
N GLU A 63 -10.49 -4.66 -15.47
CA GLU A 63 -9.08 -4.45 -15.08
C GLU A 63 -8.79 -5.19 -13.76
N VAL A 64 -9.65 -5.01 -12.77
CA VAL A 64 -9.53 -5.67 -11.47
C VAL A 64 -9.74 -7.19 -11.60
N ALA A 65 -10.68 -7.62 -12.45
CA ALA A 65 -10.89 -9.03 -12.74
C ALA A 65 -9.64 -9.71 -13.34
N ARG A 66 -8.92 -9.03 -14.25
CA ARG A 66 -7.65 -9.51 -14.81
C ARG A 66 -6.56 -9.65 -13.74
N LEU A 67 -6.46 -8.69 -12.81
CA LEU A 67 -5.51 -8.76 -11.70
C LEU A 67 -5.84 -9.89 -10.71
N ILE A 68 -7.11 -10.11 -10.40
CA ILE A 68 -7.56 -11.24 -9.58
C ILE A 68 -7.19 -12.57 -10.25
N GLN A 69 -7.40 -12.68 -11.57
CA GLN A 69 -7.03 -13.90 -12.29
C GLN A 69 -5.51 -14.12 -12.26
N ALA A 70 -4.71 -13.09 -12.53
CA ALA A 70 -3.26 -13.18 -12.46
C ALA A 70 -2.75 -13.53 -11.04
N SER A 71 -3.37 -12.99 -10.00
CA SER A 71 -3.08 -13.36 -8.61
C SER A 71 -3.28 -14.86 -8.36
N ARG A 72 -4.36 -15.43 -8.90
CA ARG A 72 -4.65 -16.87 -8.81
C ARG A 72 -3.67 -17.71 -9.62
N ASP A 73 -3.38 -17.30 -10.85
CA ASP A 73 -2.52 -18.06 -11.77
C ASP A 73 -1.10 -18.22 -11.21
N HIS A 74 -0.62 -17.22 -10.46
CA HIS A 74 0.73 -17.19 -9.88
C HIS A 74 0.79 -17.48 -8.36
N ASP A 75 -0.34 -17.82 -7.72
CA ASP A 75 -0.46 -17.94 -6.26
C ASP A 75 0.17 -16.77 -5.47
N CYS A 76 0.01 -15.56 -6.01
CA CYS A 76 0.71 -14.36 -5.55
C CYS A 76 -0.28 -13.24 -5.22
N ALA A 77 -0.21 -12.68 -4.00
CA ALA A 77 -1.00 -11.52 -3.61
C ALA A 77 -0.43 -10.21 -4.19
N LEU A 78 -1.25 -9.17 -4.28
CA LEU A 78 -0.78 -7.85 -4.69
C LEU A 78 -1.46 -6.71 -3.95
N ALA A 79 -0.69 -5.69 -3.59
CA ALA A 79 -1.19 -4.38 -3.14
C ALA A 79 -1.01 -3.38 -4.28
N ILE A 80 -2.11 -2.86 -4.83
CA ILE A 80 -2.10 -2.03 -6.05
C ILE A 80 -3.07 -0.86 -5.95
N GLY A 81 -2.60 0.33 -6.37
CA GLY A 81 -3.36 1.57 -6.32
C GLY A 81 -4.12 1.90 -7.61
N LEU A 82 -5.27 2.54 -7.47
CA LEU A 82 -6.09 3.11 -8.55
C LEU A 82 -6.96 4.27 -8.06
N LEU A 83 -7.49 5.05 -9.00
CA LEU A 83 -8.68 5.87 -8.76
C LEU A 83 -9.92 4.99 -8.82
N GLU A 84 -10.58 4.80 -7.68
CA GLU A 84 -11.82 4.03 -7.55
C GLU A 84 -13.02 4.90 -7.90
N ARG A 85 -13.88 4.44 -8.82
CA ARG A 85 -15.21 4.97 -9.00
C ARG A 85 -16.17 4.37 -7.98
N ALA A 86 -16.77 5.22 -7.15
CA ALA A 86 -17.82 4.87 -6.21
C ALA A 86 -19.13 5.62 -6.52
N ALA A 87 -20.21 5.24 -5.84
CA ALA A 87 -21.52 5.86 -6.03
C ALA A 87 -21.56 7.34 -5.62
N ASP A 88 -20.68 7.73 -4.70
CA ASP A 88 -20.61 9.06 -4.07
C ASP A 88 -19.40 9.88 -4.51
N GLY A 89 -18.60 9.39 -5.45
CA GLY A 89 -17.45 10.11 -5.99
C GLY A 89 -16.30 9.21 -6.40
N VAL A 90 -15.13 9.81 -6.60
CA VAL A 90 -13.88 9.09 -6.92
C VAL A 90 -12.94 9.13 -5.72
N TYR A 91 -12.22 8.04 -5.48
CA TYR A 91 -11.32 7.89 -4.33
C TYR A 91 -9.94 7.38 -4.77
N ASN A 92 -8.89 7.85 -4.11
CA ASN A 92 -7.56 7.24 -4.21
C ASN A 92 -7.54 5.97 -3.35
N THR A 93 -7.50 4.82 -4.00
CA THR A 93 -7.77 3.53 -3.38
C THR A 93 -6.65 2.53 -3.66
N THR A 94 -6.24 1.80 -2.63
CA THR A 94 -5.42 0.60 -2.76
C THR A 94 -6.25 -0.64 -2.49
N LEU A 95 -6.11 -1.62 -3.38
CA LEU A 95 -6.64 -2.95 -3.20
C LEU A 95 -5.53 -3.88 -2.74
N LEU A 96 -5.82 -4.69 -1.73
CA LEU A 96 -5.09 -5.92 -1.47
C LEU A 96 -5.87 -7.07 -2.10
N ILE A 97 -5.29 -7.66 -3.14
CA ILE A 97 -5.84 -8.81 -3.84
C ILE A 97 -5.07 -10.06 -3.41
N THR A 98 -5.78 -11.12 -3.06
CA THR A 98 -5.22 -12.44 -2.70
C THR A 98 -5.70 -13.50 -3.69
N PRO A 99 -4.92 -14.58 -3.90
CA PRO A 99 -5.33 -15.70 -4.75
C PRO A 99 -6.67 -16.32 -4.29
N GLU A 100 -6.85 -16.42 -2.98
CA GLU A 100 -7.99 -17.11 -2.36
C GLU A 100 -9.28 -16.28 -2.40
N ASP A 101 -9.20 -14.97 -2.10
CA ASP A 101 -10.38 -14.14 -1.84
C ASP A 101 -10.70 -13.16 -2.99
N GLY A 102 -9.79 -12.97 -3.95
CA GLY A 102 -9.86 -11.82 -4.85
C GLY A 102 -9.56 -10.56 -4.06
N ILE A 103 -10.47 -9.57 -4.00
CA ILE A 103 -10.25 -8.37 -3.17
C ILE A 103 -10.42 -8.72 -1.70
N ALA A 104 -9.32 -8.87 -0.97
CA ALA A 104 -9.31 -9.21 0.46
C ALA A 104 -9.41 -7.97 1.37
N LEU A 105 -8.98 -6.81 0.88
CA LEU A 105 -9.10 -5.53 1.59
C LEU A 105 -9.09 -4.37 0.59
N THR A 106 -9.96 -3.39 0.81
CA THR A 106 -9.99 -2.12 0.08
C THR A 106 -9.70 -0.99 1.05
N TYR A 107 -8.77 -0.11 0.72
CA TYR A 107 -8.40 1.03 1.55
C TYR A 107 -8.40 2.32 0.73
N ARG A 108 -9.23 3.28 1.15
CA ARG A 108 -9.28 4.64 0.57
C ARG A 108 -8.39 5.54 1.41
N LYS A 109 -7.55 6.35 0.75
CA LYS A 109 -6.58 7.25 1.39
C LYS A 109 -7.24 8.15 2.42
N THR A 110 -6.73 8.15 3.65
CA THR A 110 -7.34 8.90 4.76
C THR A 110 -6.71 10.28 4.95
N HIS A 111 -5.48 10.49 4.46
CA HIS A 111 -4.80 11.77 4.47
C HIS A 111 -4.48 12.22 3.06
N LEU A 112 -5.25 13.19 2.57
CA LEU A 112 -5.08 13.76 1.23
C LEU A 112 -3.97 14.83 1.21
N TRP A 113 -3.00 14.63 0.32
CA TRP A 113 -2.05 15.64 -0.13
C TRP A 113 -2.81 16.88 -0.62
N PRO A 114 -2.30 18.12 -0.44
CA PRO A 114 -3.05 19.33 -0.74
C PRO A 114 -3.70 19.36 -2.13
N ASP A 115 -3.00 18.88 -3.16
CA ASP A 115 -3.46 18.98 -4.56
C ASP A 115 -4.58 18.00 -4.93
N GLU A 116 -4.80 16.94 -4.13
CA GLU A 116 -5.85 15.94 -4.40
C GLU A 116 -7.16 16.22 -3.65
N ARG A 117 -7.19 17.18 -2.71
CA ARG A 117 -8.35 17.45 -1.82
C ARG A 117 -9.62 17.87 -2.54
N GLU A 118 -9.48 18.53 -3.68
CA GLU A 118 -10.61 18.97 -4.52
C GLU A 118 -10.94 17.97 -5.63
N LEU A 119 -10.16 16.89 -5.76
CA LEU A 119 -10.24 15.93 -6.85
C LEU A 119 -10.83 14.60 -6.42
N VAL A 120 -10.52 14.13 -5.19
CA VAL A 120 -10.96 12.83 -4.69
C VAL A 120 -11.56 12.92 -3.29
N GLY A 121 -12.41 11.97 -2.96
CA GLY A 121 -13.03 11.84 -1.64
C GLY A 121 -12.06 11.38 -0.57
N LEU A 122 -12.33 11.78 0.67
CA LEU A 122 -11.56 11.42 1.86
C LEU A 122 -11.95 10.03 2.37
N GLY A 123 -10.98 9.13 2.51
CA GLY A 123 -11.17 7.85 3.20
C GLY A 123 -11.46 8.05 4.69
N GLN A 124 -12.27 7.17 5.28
CA GLN A 124 -12.72 7.27 6.68
C GLN A 124 -12.44 6.03 7.52
N ARG A 125 -11.75 5.03 6.96
CA ARG A 125 -11.56 3.72 7.58
C ARG A 125 -10.11 3.28 7.48
N ILE A 126 -9.62 2.72 8.57
CA ILE A 126 -8.38 1.95 8.65
C ILE A 126 -8.77 0.47 8.64
N GLY A 127 -8.10 -0.35 7.84
CA GLY A 127 -8.46 -1.75 7.68
C GLY A 127 -7.26 -2.68 7.75
N VAL A 128 -7.48 -3.87 8.31
CA VAL A 128 -6.55 -5.00 8.26
C VAL A 128 -7.27 -6.24 7.79
N THR A 129 -6.54 -7.15 7.17
CA THR A 129 -7.06 -8.48 6.83
C THR A 129 -6.05 -9.56 7.21
N ARG A 130 -6.53 -10.77 7.49
CA ARG A 130 -5.67 -11.91 7.82
C ARG A 130 -5.45 -12.74 6.56
N TRP A 131 -4.20 -12.92 6.18
CA TRP A 131 -3.83 -13.73 5.01
C TRP A 131 -2.62 -14.62 5.32
N ARG A 132 -2.76 -15.92 5.08
CA ARG A 132 -1.72 -16.95 5.32
C ARG A 132 -1.03 -16.87 6.69
N GLY A 133 -1.81 -16.54 7.72
CA GLY A 133 -1.34 -16.47 9.11
C GLY A 133 -0.74 -15.12 9.52
N LEU A 134 -0.65 -14.15 8.61
CA LEU A 134 -0.22 -12.78 8.88
C LEU A 134 -1.41 -11.81 8.88
N THR A 135 -1.31 -10.75 9.67
CA THR A 135 -2.23 -9.61 9.60
C THR A 135 -1.61 -8.51 8.72
N LEU A 136 -2.28 -8.17 7.62
CA LEU A 136 -1.83 -7.18 6.65
C LEU A 136 -2.64 -5.89 6.79
N GLY A 137 -1.95 -4.75 6.77
CA GLY A 137 -2.54 -3.41 6.81
C GLY A 137 -2.12 -2.57 5.60
N LEU A 138 -2.98 -1.64 5.17
CA LEU A 138 -2.71 -0.75 4.04
C LEU A 138 -2.55 0.71 4.49
N MET A 139 -1.61 1.42 3.88
CA MET A 139 -1.49 2.88 3.90
C MET A 139 -1.18 3.37 2.49
N ILE A 140 -1.56 4.61 2.18
CA ILE A 140 -1.28 5.22 0.88
C ILE A 140 -0.45 6.47 1.08
N CYS A 141 0.77 6.46 0.56
CA CYS A 141 1.62 7.63 0.41
C CYS A 141 1.64 8.51 1.67
N TYR A 142 1.00 9.68 1.61
CA TYR A 142 0.98 10.68 2.69
C TYR A 142 0.49 10.13 4.05
N ASP A 143 -0.33 9.08 4.07
CA ASP A 143 -0.76 8.39 5.28
C ASP A 143 0.42 7.96 6.19
N ILE A 144 1.58 7.62 5.61
CA ILE A 144 2.74 7.13 6.37
C ILE A 144 3.35 8.20 7.28
N GLU A 145 3.18 9.48 6.92
CA GLU A 145 3.69 10.60 7.70
C GLU A 145 2.97 10.73 9.05
N PHE A 146 1.73 10.23 9.14
CA PHE A 146 0.89 10.34 10.33
C PHE A 146 1.09 9.12 11.26
N PRO A 147 1.69 9.30 12.45
CA PRO A 147 1.91 8.21 13.38
C PRO A 147 0.60 7.54 13.83
N GLU A 148 -0.51 8.27 13.85
CA GLU A 148 -1.83 7.79 14.26
C GLU A 148 -2.34 6.70 13.32
N THR A 149 -2.14 6.84 12.00
CA THR A 149 -2.55 5.86 11.00
C THR A 149 -1.82 4.53 11.20
N ALA A 150 -0.49 4.59 11.30
CA ALA A 150 0.32 3.40 11.56
C ALA A 150 0.04 2.82 12.95
N ARG A 151 -0.21 3.66 13.97
CA ARG A 151 -0.56 3.19 15.31
C ARG A 151 -1.92 2.50 15.35
N ALA A 152 -2.90 2.97 14.58
CA ALA A 152 -4.20 2.32 14.45
C ALA A 152 -4.03 0.91 13.86
N LEU A 153 -3.28 0.78 12.77
CA LEU A 153 -2.93 -0.52 12.19
C LEU A 153 -2.17 -1.42 13.17
N GLY A 154 -1.18 -0.88 13.90
CA GLY A 154 -0.45 -1.62 14.92
C GLY A 154 -1.36 -2.12 16.04
N ALA A 155 -2.30 -1.30 16.52
CA ALA A 155 -3.27 -1.67 17.55
C ALA A 155 -4.24 -2.78 17.09
N LEU A 156 -4.44 -2.94 15.78
CA LEU A 156 -5.20 -4.04 15.17
C LEU A 156 -4.37 -5.33 14.99
N GLY A 157 -3.12 -5.36 15.47
CA GLY A 157 -2.26 -6.54 15.43
C GLY A 157 -1.57 -6.76 14.09
N THR A 158 -1.32 -5.69 13.32
CA THR A 158 -0.65 -5.77 12.02
C THR A 158 0.76 -6.35 12.13
N ASP A 159 1.07 -7.32 11.28
CA ASP A 159 2.40 -7.92 11.13
C ASP A 159 3.19 -7.28 9.99
N LEU A 160 2.51 -6.88 8.91
CA LEU A 160 3.09 -6.23 7.74
C LEU A 160 2.19 -5.10 7.25
N MET A 161 2.72 -3.88 7.28
CA MET A 161 2.11 -2.71 6.65
C MET A 161 2.61 -2.58 5.22
N LEU A 162 1.68 -2.52 4.27
CA LEU A 162 1.96 -2.30 2.86
C LEU A 162 1.65 -0.85 2.51
N VAL A 163 2.61 -0.17 1.90
CA VAL A 163 2.50 1.25 1.53
C VAL A 163 2.64 1.36 0.02
N THR A 164 1.53 1.64 -0.65
CA THR A 164 1.56 2.08 -2.05
C THR A 164 1.91 3.56 -2.03
N ASN A 165 3.05 3.91 -2.62
CA ASN A 165 3.64 5.23 -2.47
C ASN A 165 3.81 5.93 -3.82
N GLY A 166 3.69 7.25 -3.79
CA GLY A 166 3.85 8.12 -4.95
C GLY A 166 4.51 9.44 -4.54
N ASN A 167 5.55 9.33 -3.71
CA ASN A 167 6.26 10.47 -3.16
C ASN A 167 7.26 11.07 -4.15
N MET A 168 7.23 12.39 -4.29
CA MET A 168 8.01 13.17 -5.23
C MET A 168 9.15 13.95 -4.56
N ASP A 169 10.11 14.43 -5.35
CA ASP A 169 11.11 15.37 -4.84
C ASP A 169 10.47 16.72 -4.47
N PRO A 170 10.94 17.40 -3.39
CA PRO A 170 12.08 17.05 -2.54
C PRO A 170 11.71 16.18 -1.32
N TYR A 171 10.52 15.60 -1.29
CA TYR A 171 9.96 14.94 -0.10
C TYR A 171 10.36 13.47 0.07
N GLY A 172 11.07 12.87 -0.90
CA GLY A 172 11.54 11.47 -0.85
C GLY A 172 12.06 11.01 0.53
N PRO A 173 13.02 11.72 1.15
CA PRO A 173 13.57 11.37 2.46
C PRO A 173 12.58 11.42 3.64
N VAL A 174 11.42 12.07 3.48
CA VAL A 174 10.40 12.17 4.54
C VAL A 174 9.71 10.82 4.71
N HIS A 175 9.23 10.21 3.62
CA HIS A 175 8.53 8.93 3.68
C HIS A 175 9.45 7.79 4.12
N ALA A 176 10.71 7.75 3.68
CA ALA A 176 11.66 6.74 4.12
C ALA A 176 11.86 6.75 5.65
N ARG A 177 12.06 7.95 6.23
CA ARG A 177 12.20 8.11 7.69
C ARG A 177 10.91 7.78 8.43
N ALA A 178 9.76 8.21 7.89
CA ALA A 178 8.47 7.92 8.47
C ALA A 178 8.22 6.40 8.50
N ALA A 179 8.40 5.71 7.36
CA ALA A 179 8.23 4.27 7.23
C ALA A 179 9.14 3.49 8.19
N GLN A 180 10.41 3.87 8.30
CA GLN A 180 11.35 3.28 9.25
C GLN A 180 10.85 3.43 10.69
N ALA A 181 10.44 4.64 11.08
CA ALA A 181 9.90 4.90 12.41
C ALA A 181 8.60 4.14 12.67
N ARG A 182 7.70 4.05 11.67
CA ARG A 182 6.42 3.31 11.80
C ARG A 182 6.63 1.82 12.00
N ALA A 183 7.65 1.24 11.37
CA ALA A 183 8.04 -0.15 11.58
C ALA A 183 8.48 -0.40 13.03
N GLN A 184 9.38 0.46 13.54
CA GLN A 184 9.89 0.37 14.92
C GLN A 184 8.79 0.62 15.96
N ASP A 185 8.05 1.72 15.84
CA ASP A 185 7.09 2.17 16.85
C ASP A 185 5.93 1.17 17.02
N ASN A 186 5.63 0.40 15.98
CA ASN A 186 4.56 -0.62 15.98
C ASN A 186 5.08 -2.06 16.00
N GLN A 187 6.40 -2.25 16.01
CA GLN A 187 7.06 -3.56 16.00
C GLN A 187 6.47 -4.49 14.94
N CYS A 188 6.37 -4.00 13.70
CA CYS A 188 5.87 -4.74 12.53
C CYS A 188 6.75 -4.45 11.30
N PHE A 189 6.63 -5.27 10.25
CA PHE A 189 7.30 -4.94 8.99
C PHE A 189 6.58 -3.79 8.28
N VAL A 190 7.34 -3.01 7.52
CA VAL A 190 6.80 -2.04 6.55
C VAL A 190 7.41 -2.33 5.18
N ALA A 191 6.59 -2.47 4.16
CA ALA A 191 6.99 -2.64 2.77
C ALA A 191 6.38 -1.51 1.93
N MET A 192 7.23 -0.64 1.39
CA MET A 192 6.83 0.55 0.66
C MET A 192 7.33 0.48 -0.79
N ALA A 193 6.41 0.45 -1.75
CA ALA A 193 6.74 0.59 -3.16
C ALA A 193 6.41 2.00 -3.63
N ASN A 194 7.42 2.76 -4.02
CA ASN A 194 7.27 4.11 -4.53
C ASN A 194 7.37 4.14 -6.05
N ARG A 195 6.66 5.09 -6.66
CA ARG A 195 6.84 5.42 -8.08
C ARG A 195 8.25 5.98 -8.32
N CYS A 196 8.75 5.80 -9.54
CA CYS A 196 10.00 6.41 -10.01
C CYS A 196 9.81 7.15 -11.34
N GLY A 197 10.79 7.96 -11.73
CA GLY A 197 10.81 8.69 -12.99
C GLY A 197 9.93 9.95 -12.97
N GLU A 198 9.64 10.48 -14.16
CA GLU A 198 8.83 11.68 -14.34
C GLU A 198 7.38 11.33 -14.69
N GLY A 199 6.43 12.17 -14.26
CA GLY A 199 5.00 12.05 -14.58
C GLY A 199 4.14 13.01 -13.76
N ALA A 200 2.94 13.33 -14.22
CA ALA A 200 2.03 14.30 -13.58
C ALA A 200 2.69 15.67 -13.26
N GLY A 201 3.71 16.08 -14.03
CA GLY A 201 4.48 17.30 -13.75
C GLY A 201 5.45 17.21 -12.57
N LEU A 202 5.71 16.00 -12.05
CA LEU A 202 6.54 15.71 -10.88
C LEU A 202 7.72 14.81 -11.26
N THR A 203 8.74 14.81 -10.39
CA THR A 203 9.83 13.83 -10.39
C THR A 203 9.67 12.95 -9.16
N PHE A 204 9.32 11.68 -9.37
CA PHE A 204 9.12 10.71 -8.29
C PHE A 204 10.46 10.20 -7.76
N ALA A 205 10.55 10.09 -6.44
CA ALA A 205 11.82 9.85 -5.77
C ALA A 205 12.39 8.43 -5.99
N GLY A 206 11.56 7.45 -6.36
CA GLY A 206 11.94 6.05 -6.25
C GLY A 206 12.16 5.70 -4.77
N HIS A 207 13.28 5.05 -4.43
CA HIS A 207 13.61 4.69 -3.05
C HIS A 207 12.54 3.83 -2.35
N SER A 208 11.96 2.89 -3.09
CA SER A 208 11.16 1.81 -2.51
C SER A 208 11.97 1.07 -1.46
N ALA A 209 11.38 0.74 -0.32
CA ALA A 209 12.11 0.24 0.83
C ALA A 209 11.30 -0.75 1.68
N ALA A 210 12.02 -1.59 2.42
CA ALA A 210 11.45 -2.49 3.40
C ALA A 210 12.19 -2.36 4.74
N TYR A 211 11.42 -2.33 5.83
CA TYR A 211 11.95 -2.14 7.18
C TYR A 211 11.49 -3.27 8.11
N SER A 212 12.39 -3.67 9.01
CA SER A 212 12.13 -4.69 10.02
C SER A 212 11.30 -4.13 11.19
N PRO A 213 10.68 -4.99 12.02
CA PRO A 213 10.04 -4.60 13.27
C PRO A 213 10.94 -3.86 14.27
N LEU A 214 12.27 -3.90 14.08
CA LEU A 214 13.25 -3.16 14.89
C LEU A 214 13.61 -1.79 14.29
N GLY A 215 13.02 -1.42 13.14
CA GLY A 215 13.37 -0.21 12.39
C GLY A 215 14.63 -0.35 11.52
N GLU A 216 15.15 -1.57 11.35
CA GLU A 216 16.32 -1.79 10.49
C GLU A 216 15.92 -1.77 9.01
N THR A 217 16.71 -1.11 8.17
CA THR A 217 16.53 -1.16 6.71
C THR A 217 16.92 -2.54 6.21
N LEU A 218 15.93 -3.30 5.71
CA LEU A 218 16.16 -4.61 5.08
C LEU A 218 16.55 -4.44 3.61
N PHE A 219 15.97 -3.44 2.96
CA PHE A 219 16.21 -3.11 1.57
C PHE A 219 15.83 -1.65 1.30
N GLU A 220 16.56 -0.99 0.42
CA GLU A 220 16.25 0.33 -0.14
C GLU A 220 16.73 0.36 -1.58
N ALA A 221 15.84 0.71 -2.51
CA ALA A 221 16.17 0.87 -3.92
C ALA A 221 16.84 2.22 -4.18
N ASP A 222 17.56 2.30 -5.29
CA ASP A 222 17.95 3.58 -5.89
C ASP A 222 16.74 4.25 -6.57
N ARG A 223 16.99 5.16 -7.52
CA ARG A 223 15.94 5.91 -8.22
C ARG A 223 15.41 5.21 -9.47
N ASP A 224 16.14 4.24 -9.99
CA ASP A 224 15.83 3.60 -11.27
C ASP A 224 14.66 2.61 -11.15
N ALA A 225 13.95 2.42 -12.25
CA ALA A 225 12.85 1.45 -12.31
C ALA A 225 13.36 0.02 -12.10
N GLY A 226 12.62 -0.76 -11.31
CA GLY A 226 12.99 -2.15 -11.00
C GLY A 226 11.96 -2.88 -10.14
N VAL A 227 12.00 -4.21 -10.21
CA VAL A 227 11.25 -5.09 -9.30
C VAL A 227 12.24 -5.74 -8.36
N HIS A 228 12.10 -5.48 -7.06
CA HIS A 228 13.07 -5.87 -6.05
C HIS A 228 12.50 -6.91 -5.11
N LEU A 229 13.12 -8.10 -5.09
CA LEU A 229 12.73 -9.20 -4.21
C LEU A 229 13.36 -9.03 -2.83
N VAL A 230 12.54 -9.00 -1.77
CA VAL A 230 12.98 -8.83 -0.38
C VAL A 230 12.49 -9.97 0.50
N SER A 231 13.40 -10.59 1.26
CA SER A 231 13.07 -11.66 2.19
C SER A 231 12.79 -11.10 3.58
N LEU A 232 11.63 -11.46 4.14
CA LEU A 232 11.20 -11.10 5.49
C LEU A 232 11.32 -12.32 6.41
N ASP A 233 12.17 -12.21 7.43
CA ASP A 233 12.26 -13.20 8.52
C ASP A 233 11.17 -12.98 9.55
N LEU A 234 10.08 -13.74 9.44
CA LEU A 234 8.90 -13.58 10.29
C LEU A 234 9.18 -13.84 11.79
N GLU A 235 10.28 -14.49 12.15
CA GLU A 235 10.68 -14.63 13.55
C GLU A 235 11.00 -13.28 14.21
N LEU A 236 11.34 -12.25 13.42
CA LEU A 236 11.58 -10.90 13.93
C LEU A 236 10.36 -10.26 14.60
N LEU A 237 9.13 -10.65 14.24
CA LEU A 237 7.92 -10.13 14.89
C LEU A 237 7.90 -10.49 16.38
N ASN A 238 8.20 -11.75 16.69
CA ASN A 238 8.25 -12.22 18.07
C ASN A 238 9.50 -11.71 18.79
N ARG A 239 10.65 -11.66 18.10
CA ARG A 239 11.91 -11.16 18.68
C ARG A 239 11.81 -9.69 19.06
N ALA A 240 11.20 -8.86 18.22
CA ALA A 240 11.06 -7.43 18.48
C ALA A 240 10.25 -7.16 19.74
N ARG A 241 9.24 -7.97 20.04
CA ARG A 241 8.32 -7.81 21.18
C ARG A 241 8.74 -8.56 22.45
N ARG A 242 9.92 -9.20 22.45
CA ARG A 242 10.34 -10.12 23.52
C ARG A 242 10.64 -9.41 24.84
N ASP A 243 11.41 -8.32 24.79
CA ASP A 243 11.92 -7.64 25.99
C ASP A 243 11.07 -6.41 26.35
N TYR A 244 10.44 -5.80 25.35
CA TYR A 244 9.51 -4.68 25.48
C TYR A 244 8.47 -4.77 24.36
N ASP A 245 7.27 -4.27 24.62
CA ASP A 245 6.18 -4.21 23.66
C ASP A 245 5.58 -2.80 23.70
N TYR A 246 5.94 -1.96 22.71
CA TYR A 246 5.49 -0.57 22.63
C TYR A 246 3.97 -0.45 22.58
N LEU A 247 3.29 -1.44 21.98
CA LEU A 247 1.85 -1.46 21.93
C LEU A 247 1.28 -1.83 23.30
N ALA A 248 1.81 -2.83 23.99
CA ALA A 248 1.34 -3.20 25.34
C ALA A 248 1.63 -2.11 26.39
N ASP A 249 2.76 -1.43 26.27
CA ASP A 249 3.24 -0.42 27.24
C ASP A 249 2.66 0.99 27.00
N ARG A 250 1.91 1.19 25.91
CA ARG A 250 1.33 2.49 25.57
C ARG A 250 0.34 2.96 26.63
N ARG A 251 0.35 4.26 26.89
CA ARG A 251 -0.59 4.91 27.85
C ARG A 251 -1.72 5.68 27.18
N VAL A 252 -1.64 5.85 25.87
CA VAL A 252 -2.68 6.46 25.04
C VAL A 252 -3.23 5.38 24.14
N SER A 253 -4.52 5.06 24.28
CA SER A 253 -5.24 4.18 23.37
C SER A 253 -5.85 4.99 22.23
N LEU A 254 -5.97 4.34 21.07
CA LEU A 254 -6.82 4.82 19.98
C LEU A 254 -8.17 4.15 20.11
N ASP A 255 -9.25 4.94 20.09
CA ASP A 255 -10.61 4.41 20.09
C ASP A 255 -10.97 4.00 18.67
N LEU A 256 -10.77 2.70 18.39
CA LEU A 256 -11.10 2.07 17.13
C LEU A 256 -12.46 1.38 17.23
N GLN A 257 -13.44 1.88 16.48
CA GLN A 257 -14.73 1.20 16.36
C GLN A 257 -14.79 0.41 15.07
N ARG A 258 -15.12 -0.87 15.20
CA ARG A 258 -15.33 -1.76 14.06
C ARG A 258 -16.52 -1.26 13.23
N ASP A 259 -16.29 -1.10 11.94
CA ASP A 259 -17.25 -0.65 10.94
C ASP A 259 -16.99 -1.49 9.70
N ASP A 260 -17.67 -2.63 9.56
CA ASP A 260 -17.53 -3.53 8.42
C ASP A 260 -18.57 -3.19 7.34
N ASP A 261 -18.18 -3.23 6.07
CA ASP A 261 -19.10 -3.04 4.95
C ASP A 261 -18.70 -3.88 3.73
N SER A 262 -19.29 -3.60 2.56
CA SER A 262 -19.01 -4.30 1.30
C SER A 262 -17.56 -4.19 0.82
N ARG A 263 -16.73 -3.33 1.42
CA ARG A 263 -15.31 -3.12 1.09
C ARG A 263 -14.37 -3.99 1.93
N GLY A 264 -14.93 -4.80 2.85
CA GLY A 264 -14.20 -5.67 3.75
C GLY A 264 -14.17 -5.18 5.20
N PRO A 265 -13.40 -5.85 6.07
CA PRO A 265 -13.27 -5.46 7.47
C PRO A 265 -12.61 -4.08 7.60
N GLY A 266 -13.10 -3.26 8.53
CA GLY A 266 -12.54 -1.92 8.74
C GLY A 266 -12.92 -1.30 10.07
N PHE A 267 -12.24 -0.21 10.39
CA PHE A 267 -12.34 0.48 11.67
C PHE A 267 -12.32 1.98 11.44
N ARG A 268 -13.12 2.72 12.20
CA ARG A 268 -13.05 4.18 12.27
C ARG A 268 -12.27 4.59 13.50
N LEU A 269 -11.44 5.62 13.34
CA LEU A 269 -10.88 6.36 14.47
C LEU A 269 -11.94 7.37 14.94
N ILE A 270 -12.26 7.38 16.24
CA ILE A 270 -13.28 8.25 16.85
C ILE A 270 -12.66 9.08 17.96
#